data_AF-A0AAV3XH06-F1
#
_entry.id   AF-A0AAV3XH06-F1
#
_cell.length_a   1.000
_cell.length_b   1.000
_cell.length_c   1.000
_cell.angle_alpha   90.00
_cell.angle_beta   90.00
_cell.angle_gamma   90.00
#
_symmetry.space_group_name_H-M   'P 1'
#
loop_
_entity.id
_entity.type
_entity.pdbx_description
1 polymer ?
#
loop_
_entity_poly.entity_id
_entity_poly.type
_entity_poly.pdbx_seq_one_letter_code
_entity_poly.pdbx_strand_id
1 'polypeptide(L)'
;MMRGYAEFRDCSRKYLLNYFGETLERTCNLCDNCQAGIIVQDDGKKKPFPLNSHVVHTSWGKGEVMRYEGDKIVVLFDKVGYKTLAVELVLLRALLKRID
;
A
#
# COMPACT_ATOMS: atom_id res chain seq x y z
N MET A 1 1.29 -4.30 -12.55
CA MET A 1 1.36 -2.84 -12.43
C MET A 1 0.14 -2.15 -13.04
N MET A 2 -0.07 -2.19 -14.36
CA MET A 2 -1.22 -1.55 -15.02
C MET A 2 -2.58 -2.13 -14.59
N ARG A 3 -2.65 -3.45 -14.38
CA ARG A 3 -3.87 -4.09 -13.85
C ARG A 3 -4.29 -3.52 -12.49
N GLY A 4 -3.33 -3.35 -11.58
CA GLY A 4 -3.59 -2.77 -10.26
C GLY A 4 -4.05 -1.32 -10.34
N TYR A 5 -3.55 -0.54 -11.31
CA TYR A 5 -4.04 0.81 -11.58
C TYR A 5 -5.47 0.80 -12.14
N ALA A 6 -5.77 -0.08 -13.11
CA ALA A 6 -7.09 -0.16 -13.74
C ALA A 6 -8.18 -0.69 -12.80
N GLU A 7 -7.83 -1.56 -11.86
CA GLU A 7 -8.75 -2.11 -10.84
C GLU A 7 -8.80 -1.24 -9.57
N PHE A 8 -8.01 -0.16 -9.49
CA PHE A 8 -7.91 0.68 -8.30
C PHE A 8 -9.19 1.49 -8.08
N ARG A 9 -9.79 1.35 -6.90
CA ARG A 9 -11.05 2.02 -6.51
C ARG A 9 -10.82 3.10 -5.47
N ASP A 10 -9.88 4.00 -5.75
CA ASP A 10 -9.52 5.15 -4.92
C ASP A 10 -8.82 6.20 -5.83
N CYS A 11 -8.28 7.30 -5.30
CA CYS A 11 -7.71 8.39 -6.08
C CYS A 11 -6.55 7.92 -6.98
N SER A 12 -6.78 7.84 -8.29
CA SER A 12 -5.82 7.36 -9.29
C SER A 12 -4.51 8.16 -9.28
N ARG A 13 -4.58 9.47 -9.00
CA ARG A 13 -3.39 10.32 -8.83
C ARG A 13 -2.57 9.92 -7.61
N LYS A 14 -3.22 9.62 -6.48
CA LYS A 14 -2.55 9.18 -5.25
C LYS A 14 -1.84 7.84 -5.48
N TYR A 15 -2.46 6.92 -6.23
CA TYR A 15 -1.81 5.66 -6.63
C TYR A 15 -0.52 5.87 -7.42
N LEU A 16 -0.55 6.74 -8.44
CA LEU A 16 0.62 7.02 -9.27
C LEU A 16 1.74 7.71 -8.49
N LEU A 17 1.41 8.70 -7.66
CA LEU A 17 2.42 9.39 -6.82
C LEU A 17 3.09 8.41 -5.86
N ASN A 18 2.31 7.57 -5.18
CA ASN A 18 2.83 6.55 -4.27
C ASN A 18 3.80 5.60 -4.99
N TYR A 19 3.50 5.22 -6.24
CA TYR A 19 4.39 4.37 -7.04
C TYR A 19 5.76 5.04 -7.28
N PHE A 20 5.82 6.37 -7.40
CA PHE A 20 7.07 7.13 -7.53
C PHE A 20 7.66 7.56 -6.18
N GLY A 21 7.11 7.08 -5.06
CA GLY A 21 7.56 7.44 -3.71
C GLY A 21 7.11 8.82 -3.23
N GLU A 22 6.21 9.47 -3.96
CA GLU A 22 5.57 10.71 -3.53
C GLU A 22 4.29 10.41 -2.75
N THR A 23 3.94 11.29 -1.80
CA THR A 23 2.72 11.16 -1.01
C THR A 23 1.74 12.29 -1.34
N LEU A 24 0.45 11.98 -1.28
CA LEU A 24 -0.62 12.97 -1.40
C LEU A 24 -1.55 12.82 -0.20
N GLU A 25 -1.52 13.80 0.69
CA GLU A 25 -2.28 13.78 1.96
C GLU A 25 -3.79 13.77 1.70
N ARG A 26 -4.25 14.55 0.72
CA ARG A 26 -5.66 14.68 0.35
C ARG A 26 -5.97 14.03 -1.00
N THR A 27 -7.24 13.72 -1.22
CA THR A 27 -7.71 13.28 -2.55
C THR A 27 -7.51 14.40 -3.57
N CYS A 28 -7.22 14.06 -4.83
CA CYS A 28 -6.91 15.09 -5.82
C CYS A 28 -8.13 15.88 -6.30
N ASN A 29 -9.34 15.35 -6.09
CA ASN A 29 -10.62 15.92 -6.53
C ASN A 29 -10.73 16.20 -8.04
N LEU A 30 -9.85 15.61 -8.84
CA LEU A 30 -9.74 15.85 -10.29
C LEU A 30 -9.73 14.57 -11.14
N CYS A 31 -9.49 13.38 -10.56
CA CYS A 31 -9.61 12.12 -11.31
C CYS A 31 -11.06 11.62 -11.33
N ASP A 32 -11.33 10.73 -12.27
CA ASP A 32 -12.59 10.00 -12.44
C ASP A 32 -13.12 9.40 -11.13
N ASN A 33 -12.29 8.66 -10.38
CA ASN A 33 -12.69 8.07 -9.10
C ASN A 33 -13.06 9.12 -8.04
N CYS A 34 -12.41 10.29 -8.08
CA CYS A 34 -12.75 11.39 -7.17
C CYS A 34 -14.08 12.03 -7.54
N GLN A 35 -14.30 12.27 -8.83
CA GLN A 35 -15.55 12.84 -9.33
C GLN A 35 -16.74 11.89 -9.13
N ALA A 36 -16.51 10.58 -9.24
CA ALA A 36 -17.50 9.55 -9.01
C ALA A 36 -17.78 9.28 -7.51
N GLY A 37 -16.99 9.87 -6.59
CA GLY A 37 -17.15 9.66 -5.15
C GLY A 37 -16.80 8.24 -4.67
N ILE A 38 -16.01 7.48 -5.44
CA ILE A 38 -15.62 6.09 -5.13
C ILE A 38 -14.38 6.06 -4.20
N ILE A 39 -13.96 7.22 -3.70
CA ILE A 39 -12.71 7.39 -2.96
C ILE A 39 -12.78 6.71 -1.60
N VAL A 40 -11.76 5.90 -1.29
CA VAL A 40 -11.59 5.36 0.07
C VAL A 40 -10.96 6.46 0.90
N GLN A 41 -11.70 6.97 1.90
CA GLN A 41 -11.13 7.98 2.80
C GLN A 41 -9.92 7.40 3.53
N ASP A 42 -8.83 8.17 3.54
CA ASP A 42 -7.67 7.87 4.38
C ASP A 42 -8.16 8.04 5.83
N ASP A 43 -8.18 6.96 6.60
CA ASP A 43 -8.72 6.95 7.96
C ASP A 43 -7.77 7.65 8.97
N GLY A 44 -6.75 8.35 8.47
CA GLY A 44 -5.75 9.07 9.26
C GLY A 44 -4.90 8.16 10.13
N LYS A 45 -5.05 6.83 10.00
CA LYS A 45 -4.28 5.89 10.82
C LYS A 45 -2.83 5.91 10.36
N LYS A 46 -1.93 6.07 11.34
CA LYS A 46 -0.49 5.91 11.09
C LYS A 46 -0.25 4.52 10.51
N LYS A 47 0.21 4.49 9.26
CA LYS A 47 0.62 3.26 8.58
C LYS A 47 1.92 2.76 9.25
N PRO A 48 1.97 1.50 9.74
CA PRO A 48 3.07 1.02 10.55
C PRO A 48 4.39 0.86 9.77
N PHE A 49 4.29 0.64 8.45
CA PHE A 49 5.45 0.59 7.56
C PHE A 49 5.31 1.66 6.47
N PRO A 50 6.32 2.53 6.27
CA PRO A 50 6.32 3.48 5.16
C PRO A 50 6.26 2.78 3.80
N LEU A 51 5.70 3.47 2.80
CA LEU A 51 5.82 3.01 1.42
C LEU A 51 7.29 2.97 0.99
N ASN A 52 7.60 2.02 0.12
CA ASN A 52 8.93 1.72 -0.41
C ASN A 52 9.97 1.37 0.66
N SER A 53 9.54 1.10 1.90
CA SER A 53 10.43 0.61 2.95
C SER A 53 10.69 -0.89 2.76
N HIS A 54 11.92 -1.29 3.08
CA HIS A 54 12.30 -2.69 3.07
C HIS A 54 11.82 -3.38 4.36
N VAL A 55 11.29 -4.58 4.20
CA VAL A 55 10.80 -5.42 5.29
C VAL A 55 11.32 -6.85 5.12
N VAL A 56 11.32 -7.60 6.21
CA VAL A 56 11.55 -9.04 6.20
C VAL A 56 10.36 -9.76 6.82
N HIS A 57 9.88 -10.81 6.15
CA HIS A 57 8.86 -11.73 6.64
C HIS A 57 9.48 -13.06 7.04
N THR A 58 8.97 -13.66 8.12
CA THR A 58 9.50 -14.91 8.71
C THR A 58 9.55 -16.08 7.72
N SER A 59 8.54 -16.21 6.85
CA SER A 59 8.44 -17.31 5.88
C SER A 59 8.81 -16.93 4.45
N TRP A 60 8.85 -15.64 4.10
CA TRP A 60 8.96 -15.18 2.71
C TRP A 60 10.23 -14.39 2.42
N GLY A 61 10.99 -14.05 3.45
CA GLY A 61 12.25 -13.33 3.31
C GLY A 61 12.02 -11.84 3.09
N LYS A 62 12.95 -11.22 2.35
CA LYS A 62 12.97 -9.77 2.11
C LYS A 62 11.90 -9.35 1.11
N GLY A 63 11.37 -8.15 1.31
CA GLY A 63 10.47 -7.51 0.37
C GLY A 63 10.35 -6.00 0.60
N GLU A 64 9.61 -5.36 -0.29
CA GLU A 64 9.38 -3.91 -0.32
C GLU A 64 7.90 -3.60 -0.16
N VAL A 65 7.56 -2.64 0.70
CA VAL A 65 6.18 -2.18 0.90
C VAL A 65 5.73 -1.35 -0.29
N MET A 66 4.83 -1.89 -1.10
CA MET A 66 4.42 -1.22 -2.34
C MET A 66 3.26 -0.24 -2.12
N ARG A 67 2.23 -0.66 -1.37
CA ARG A 67 1.02 0.13 -1.14
C ARG A 67 0.19 -0.39 0.02
N TYR A 68 -0.79 0.40 0.42
CA TYR A 68 -1.89 -0.01 1.30
C TYR A 68 -3.20 -0.02 0.52
N GLU A 69 -4.02 -1.02 0.78
CA GLU A 69 -5.36 -1.18 0.24
C GLU A 69 -6.32 -1.31 1.43
N GLY A 70 -6.86 -0.17 1.89
CA GLY A 70 -7.64 -0.11 3.14
C GLY A 70 -6.81 -0.57 4.35
N ASP A 71 -7.27 -1.65 5.00
CA ASP A 71 -6.63 -2.28 6.15
C ASP A 71 -5.56 -3.33 5.78
N LYS A 72 -5.18 -3.41 4.51
CA LYS A 72 -4.19 -4.36 4.00
C LYS A 72 -2.93 -3.68 3.53
N ILE A 73 -1.80 -4.34 3.74
CA ILE A 73 -0.49 -3.97 3.21
C ILE A 73 -0.12 -4.91 2.07
N VAL A 74 0.34 -4.35 0.95
CA VAL A 74 0.85 -5.11 -0.19
C VAL A 74 2.36 -4.99 -0.23
N VAL A 75 3.04 -6.13 -0.16
CA VAL A 75 4.50 -6.24 -0.16
C VAL A 75 4.94 -7.05 -1.37
N LEU A 76 5.97 -6.59 -2.07
CA LEU A 76 6.66 -7.35 -3.11
C LEU A 76 7.85 -8.07 -2.47
N PHE A 77 7.78 -9.40 -2.35
CA PHE A 77 8.87 -10.22 -1.82
C PHE A 77 9.76 -10.76 -2.95
N ASP A 78 11.07 -10.78 -2.71
CA ASP A 78 12.09 -11.16 -3.72
C ASP A 78 11.84 -12.55 -4.32
N LYS A 79 11.40 -13.51 -3.49
CA LYS A 79 11.27 -14.93 -3.86
C LYS A 79 9.85 -15.36 -4.20
N VAL A 80 8.83 -14.73 -3.62
CA VAL A 80 7.44 -15.18 -3.71
C VAL A 80 6.52 -14.15 -4.37
N GLY A 81 7.06 -13.03 -4.82
CA GLY A 81 6.33 -11.97 -5.49
C GLY A 81 5.39 -11.23 -4.55
N TYR A 82 4.27 -10.74 -5.09
CA TYR A 82 3.31 -9.94 -4.35
C TYR A 82 2.55 -10.77 -3.30
N LYS A 83 2.46 -10.22 -2.08
CA LYS A 83 1.59 -10.72 -1.02
C LYS A 83 0.81 -9.57 -0.41
N THR A 84 -0.45 -9.85 -0.13
CA THR A 84 -1.37 -8.93 0.55
C THR A 84 -1.64 -9.48 1.93
N LEU A 85 -1.40 -8.67 2.97
CA LEU A 85 -1.51 -9.05 4.37
C LEU A 85 -2.45 -8.06 5.09
N ALA A 86 -3.29 -8.56 6.00
CA ALA A 86 -4.03 -7.68 6.89
C ALA A 86 -3.06 -6.98 7.86
N VAL A 87 -3.13 -5.65 7.96
CA VAL A 87 -2.23 -4.84 8.79
C VAL A 87 -2.34 -5.25 10.26
N GLU A 88 -3.56 -5.49 10.74
CA GLU A 88 -3.80 -5.97 12.10
C GLU A 88 -3.04 -7.27 12.38
N LEU A 89 -3.09 -8.23 11.46
CA LEU A 89 -2.41 -9.51 11.62
C LEU A 89 -0.89 -9.37 11.61
N VAL A 90 -0.37 -8.48 10.75
CA VAL A 90 1.06 -8.16 10.70
C VAL A 90 1.56 -7.65 12.05
N LEU A 91 0.78 -6.77 12.69
CA LEU A 91 1.12 -6.21 14.00
C LEU A 91 0.96 -7.24 15.12
N LEU A 92 -0.19 -7.92 15.20
CA LEU A 92 -0.50 -8.89 16.25
C LEU A 92 0.47 -10.07 16.29
N ARG A 93 0.93 -10.54 15.11
CA ARG A 93 1.81 -11.70 14.99
C ARG A 93 3.25 -11.35 14.62
N ALA A 94 3.60 -10.06 14.60
CA ALA A 94 4.93 -9.56 14.23
C ALA A 94 5.47 -10.18 12.93
N LEU A 95 4.61 -10.26 11.91
CA LEU A 95 4.93 -10.97 10.65
C LEU A 95 5.98 -10.23 9.81
N LEU A 96 6.05 -8.91 9.95
CA LEU A 96 7.00 -8.06 9.23
C LEU A 96 7.88 -7.30 10.22
N LYS A 97 9.17 -7.20 9.88
CA LYS A 97 10.10 -6.29 10.53
C LYS A 97 10.71 -5.38 9.48
N ARG A 98 10.76 -4.07 9.77
CA ARG A 98 11.46 -3.11 8.91
C ARG A 98 12.96 -3.39 8.99
N ILE A 99 13.62 -3.30 7.84
CA ILE A 99 15.08 -3.33 7.71
C ILE A 99 15.47 -2.03 6.99
N ASP A 100 16.54 -1.40 7.47
CA ASP A 100 17.07 -0.16 6.91
C ASP A 100 17.93 -0.42 5.65
#